data_AF-A0A6V1TY89-F1
#
_entry.id   AF-A0A6V1TY89-F1
#
_cell.length_a   1.000
_cell.length_b   1.000
_cell.length_c   1.000
_cell.angle_alpha   90.00
_cell.angle_beta   90.00
_cell.angle_gamma   90.00
#
_symmetry.space_group_name_H-M   'P 1'
#
loop_
_entity.id
_entity.type
_entity.pdbx_description
1 polymer ?
#
loop_
_entity_poly.entity_id
_entity_poly.type
_entity_poly.pdbx_seq_one_letter_code
_entity_poly.pdbx_strand_id
1 'polypeptide(L)'
;SEVSVIFTVAGQFYTIEAKDNSTSQSSSLTITQKVICKYVRRELRALHYEDREKFRHALRIFHTMPTVEGKAEYGVDFFNYRDSSMLHLAFKGYDAESDGDVCSPWHKGMGFFTGHWGMVRMAEKVLQLIDPSIAMPYYDYVLDSEKYGADFQTLSSVFTDDYMGAYEPSSNTEVKPLGGFWAALPTPQVIQDDVPHTAAAAAAAYGWVPELSADWGQHHNQHGMITEFYNPDDSEYVVRTGAMCGRRIETLKMPGCAPSTLALKQSSLTGAYSVMFGALHTNMHFFLAGAWNCSVDTAAALEPGGMLSVGKSSKVPSDFMKLAVDSILVSIVNIWKEMYLDGNYISEAELSKSSPPQLSCGLQIDSLNDAEVYAYLASNYSLFTTFESIGDYQMDISYAKLFKKTNGTFVFKEADESEDKALKRFLLKQACTASPISPFATPLGSSADPMFFPIHSYWMKYFARMALTATPDFDWSWDTRETDCWGHGEWDAPGWTDAGLRADGGGSGLRMKNREIMEFFNPSNPRLPYVHDHLEFSCLTGDSEDPPPLSH
;
A
#
# COMPACT_ATOMS: atom_id res chain seq x y z
N SER A 1 -35.24 -36.18 -1.98
CA SER A 1 -34.72 -35.57 -0.74
C SER A 1 -33.51 -34.75 -1.12
N GLU A 2 -33.46 -33.50 -0.69
CA GLU A 2 -32.25 -32.69 -0.80
C GLU A 2 -31.31 -33.08 0.36
N VAL A 3 -30.05 -33.37 0.05
CA VAL A 3 -29.02 -33.66 1.05
C VAL A 3 -28.00 -32.53 0.97
N SER A 4 -27.87 -31.78 2.07
CA SER A 4 -26.87 -30.72 2.20
C SER A 4 -25.73 -31.17 3.11
N VAL A 5 -24.51 -30.79 2.75
CA VAL A 5 -23.30 -31.00 3.55
C VAL A 5 -22.63 -29.64 3.71
N ILE A 6 -22.30 -29.27 4.94
CA ILE A 6 -21.60 -28.03 5.26
C ILE A 6 -20.12 -28.37 5.49
N PHE A 7 -19.24 -27.74 4.72
CA PHE A 7 -17.81 -27.80 4.97
C PHE A 7 -17.43 -26.83 6.08
N THR A 8 -16.63 -27.28 7.04
CA THR A 8 -16.29 -26.51 8.24
C THR A 8 -14.92 -25.83 8.17
N VAL A 9 -14.10 -26.20 7.18
CA VAL A 9 -12.73 -25.69 7.00
C VAL A 9 -12.42 -25.53 5.52
N ALA A 10 -11.92 -24.37 5.12
CA ALA A 10 -11.40 -24.13 3.78
C ALA A 10 -9.98 -24.69 3.60
N GLY A 11 -9.58 -25.03 2.38
CA GLY A 11 -8.23 -25.52 2.08
C GLY A 11 -7.97 -26.98 2.48
N GLN A 12 -9.03 -27.79 2.67
CA GLN A 12 -8.91 -29.22 2.91
C GLN A 12 -9.77 -30.06 1.96
N PHE A 13 -9.27 -31.26 1.63
CA PHE A 13 -10.03 -32.21 0.84
C PHE A 13 -11.09 -32.91 1.69
N TYR A 14 -12.31 -32.94 1.19
CA TYR A 14 -13.41 -33.74 1.70
C TYR A 14 -13.69 -34.89 0.74
N THR A 15 -14.08 -36.04 1.29
CA THR A 15 -14.61 -37.15 0.50
C THR A 15 -16.11 -37.18 0.70
N ILE A 16 -16.87 -36.90 -0.36
CA ILE A 16 -18.33 -37.01 -0.36
C ILE A 16 -18.69 -38.38 -0.91
N GLU A 17 -19.50 -39.11 -0.17
CA GLU A 17 -20.05 -40.41 -0.57
C GLU A 17 -21.57 -40.28 -0.69
N ALA A 18 -22.11 -40.49 -1.89
CA ALA A 18 -23.55 -40.54 -2.15
C ALA A 18 -23.96 -41.98 -2.42
N LYS A 19 -24.94 -42.48 -1.66
CA LYS A 19 -25.49 -43.84 -1.77
C LYS A 19 -26.92 -43.80 -2.26
N ASP A 20 -27.17 -44.41 -3.42
CA ASP A 20 -28.52 -44.67 -3.89
C ASP A 20 -29.03 -46.01 -3.34
N ASN A 21 -30.07 -45.93 -2.51
CA ASN A 21 -30.75 -47.07 -1.90
C ASN A 21 -32.11 -47.36 -2.56
N SER A 22 -32.41 -46.78 -3.72
CA SER A 22 -33.73 -46.87 -4.36
C SER A 22 -34.01 -48.21 -5.06
N THR A 23 -33.01 -49.05 -5.27
CA THR A 23 -33.20 -50.38 -5.89
C THR A 23 -33.38 -51.46 -4.82
N SER A 24 -34.57 -52.06 -4.77
CA SER A 24 -34.87 -53.32 -4.07
C SER A 24 -34.17 -54.56 -4.69
N GLN A 25 -33.11 -54.35 -5.48
CA GLN A 25 -32.21 -55.36 -6.05
C GLN A 25 -30.78 -55.03 -5.62
N SER A 26 -29.99 -56.06 -5.36
CA SER A 26 -28.76 -56.13 -4.55
C SER A 26 -27.53 -55.28 -4.97
N SER A 27 -27.69 -54.12 -5.61
CA SER A 27 -26.59 -53.24 -5.98
C SER A 27 -26.92 -51.79 -5.60
N SER A 28 -26.42 -51.36 -4.43
CA SER A 28 -26.36 -49.94 -4.06
C SER A 28 -25.34 -49.23 -4.95
N LEU A 29 -25.74 -48.18 -5.66
CA LEU A 29 -24.79 -47.32 -6.36
C LEU A 29 -24.15 -46.38 -5.34
N THR A 30 -22.83 -46.44 -5.22
CA THR A 30 -22.04 -45.50 -4.41
C THR A 30 -21.20 -44.64 -5.33
N ILE A 31 -21.37 -43.31 -5.24
CA ILE A 31 -20.52 -42.34 -5.92
C ILE A 31 -19.65 -41.67 -4.87
N THR A 32 -18.33 -41.74 -5.07
CA THR A 32 -17.34 -41.11 -4.19
C THR A 32 -16.61 -40.02 -4.95
N GLN A 33 -16.68 -38.79 -4.46
CA GLN A 33 -15.99 -37.65 -5.06
C GLN A 33 -15.11 -36.95 -4.02
N LYS A 34 -13.88 -36.61 -4.42
CA LYS A 34 -13.04 -35.69 -3.65
C LYS A 34 -13.35 -34.27 -4.07
N VAL A 35 -13.62 -33.42 -3.10
CA VAL A 35 -13.87 -31.99 -3.29
C VAL A 35 -13.02 -31.17 -2.33
N ILE A 36 -12.81 -29.90 -2.63
CA ILE A 36 -12.15 -28.95 -1.74
C ILE A 36 -13.02 -27.72 -1.59
N CYS A 37 -13.18 -27.24 -0.36
CA CYS A 37 -13.85 -25.97 -0.09
C CYS A 37 -12.80 -24.86 -0.01
N LYS A 38 -13.04 -23.74 -0.69
CA LYS A 38 -12.19 -22.54 -0.65
C LYS A 38 -13.08 -21.30 -0.63
N TYR A 39 -12.60 -20.26 0.03
CA TYR A 39 -13.15 -18.91 -0.08
C TYR A 39 -12.92 -18.36 -1.49
N VAL A 40 -13.82 -17.49 -1.95
CA VAL A 40 -13.69 -16.83 -3.25
C VAL A 40 -13.51 -15.33 -3.01
N ARG A 41 -12.31 -14.83 -3.28
CA ARG A 41 -12.03 -13.39 -3.28
C ARG A 41 -12.59 -12.79 -4.56
N ARG A 42 -13.40 -11.74 -4.41
CA ARG A 42 -14.12 -11.08 -5.50
C ARG A 42 -13.72 -9.62 -5.60
N GLU A 43 -13.93 -9.02 -6.77
CA GLU A 43 -13.79 -7.58 -6.94
C GLU A 43 -14.77 -6.85 -6.00
N LEU A 44 -14.30 -5.79 -5.33
CA LEU A 44 -15.03 -5.08 -4.29
C LEU A 44 -16.42 -4.59 -4.73
N ARG A 45 -16.58 -4.13 -5.98
CA ARG A 45 -17.84 -3.67 -6.58
C ARG A 45 -18.75 -4.82 -7.00
N ALA A 46 -18.20 -6.02 -7.18
CA ALA A 46 -18.96 -7.22 -7.50
C ALA A 46 -19.52 -7.93 -6.25
N LEU A 47 -19.21 -7.46 -5.04
CA LEU A 47 -19.83 -7.97 -3.83
C LEU A 47 -21.32 -7.62 -3.80
N HIS A 48 -22.13 -8.60 -3.40
CA HIS A 48 -23.51 -8.32 -3.03
C HIS A 48 -23.54 -7.37 -1.83
N TYR A 49 -24.63 -6.61 -1.68
CA TYR A 49 -24.81 -5.68 -0.57
C TYR A 49 -24.54 -6.34 0.79
N GLU A 50 -25.12 -7.51 1.04
CA GLU A 50 -24.97 -8.22 2.33
C GLU A 50 -23.51 -8.63 2.61
N ASP A 51 -22.79 -9.12 1.60
CA ASP A 51 -21.38 -9.51 1.74
C ASP A 51 -20.50 -8.27 1.98
N ARG A 52 -20.79 -7.17 1.29
CA ARG A 52 -20.10 -5.89 1.51
C ARG A 52 -20.34 -5.35 2.92
N GLU A 53 -21.57 -5.43 3.43
CA GLU A 53 -21.87 -4.99 4.80
C GLU A 53 -21.14 -5.81 5.85
N LYS A 54 -21.11 -7.14 5.70
CA LYS A 54 -20.34 -8.02 6.60
C LYS A 54 -18.85 -7.68 6.58
N PHE A 55 -18.29 -7.53 5.38
CA PHE A 55 -16.88 -7.16 5.20
C PHE A 55 -16.56 -5.83 5.89
N ARG A 56 -17.31 -4.77 5.60
CA ARG A 56 -17.07 -3.44 6.18
C ARG A 56 -17.27 -3.43 7.70
N HIS A 57 -18.28 -4.14 8.20
CA HIS A 57 -18.52 -4.30 9.63
C HIS A 57 -17.36 -4.98 10.35
N ALA A 58 -16.89 -6.12 9.86
CA ALA A 58 -15.74 -6.82 10.44
C ALA A 58 -14.47 -5.98 10.35
N LEU A 59 -14.25 -5.28 9.23
CA LEU A 59 -13.09 -4.41 9.06
C LEU A 59 -13.15 -3.21 10.00
N ARG A 60 -14.32 -2.63 10.26
CA ARG A 60 -14.48 -1.58 11.27
C ARG A 60 -14.13 -2.10 12.67
N ILE A 61 -14.61 -3.28 13.06
CA ILE A 61 -14.22 -3.91 14.34
C ILE A 61 -12.70 -4.08 14.42
N PHE A 62 -12.08 -4.59 13.36
CA PHE A 62 -10.62 -4.70 13.26
C PHE A 62 -9.91 -3.36 13.44
N HIS A 63 -10.52 -2.24 13.01
CA HIS A 63 -9.97 -0.90 13.18
C HIS A 63 -10.32 -0.20 14.50
N THR A 64 -11.36 -0.60 15.22
CA THR A 64 -11.82 0.14 16.42
C THR A 64 -11.66 -0.63 17.72
N MET A 65 -11.56 -1.96 17.65
CA MET A 65 -11.51 -2.80 18.85
C MET A 65 -10.07 -2.92 19.37
N PRO A 66 -9.83 -2.66 20.67
CA PRO A 66 -8.55 -2.94 21.31
C PRO A 66 -8.21 -4.44 21.23
N THR A 67 -6.93 -4.77 21.01
CA THR A 67 -6.47 -6.16 20.86
C THR A 67 -6.84 -7.05 22.05
N VAL A 68 -6.73 -6.54 23.28
CA VAL A 68 -7.07 -7.30 24.50
C VAL A 68 -8.55 -7.66 24.51
N GLU A 69 -9.42 -6.71 24.19
CA GLU A 69 -10.87 -6.91 24.12
C GLU A 69 -11.23 -7.89 22.99
N GLY A 70 -10.65 -7.71 21.81
CA GLY A 70 -10.91 -8.61 20.68
C GLY A 70 -10.39 -10.02 20.89
N LYS A 71 -9.29 -10.21 21.64
CA LYS A 71 -8.85 -11.55 22.06
C LYS A 71 -9.81 -12.20 23.03
N ALA A 72 -10.42 -11.42 23.92
CA ALA A 72 -11.42 -11.93 24.85
C ALA A 72 -12.72 -12.34 24.13
N GLU A 73 -13.14 -11.58 23.11
CA GLU A 73 -14.38 -11.81 22.37
C GLU A 73 -14.23 -12.85 21.24
N TYR A 74 -13.21 -12.71 20.39
CA TYR A 74 -13.03 -13.48 19.15
C TYR A 74 -11.94 -14.55 19.24
N GLY A 75 -11.22 -14.64 20.37
CA GLY A 75 -10.21 -15.64 20.64
C GLY A 75 -8.77 -15.16 20.45
N VAL A 76 -7.81 -15.98 20.89
CA VAL A 76 -6.40 -15.59 21.08
C VAL A 76 -5.70 -15.10 19.82
N ASP A 77 -6.20 -15.52 18.65
CA ASP A 77 -5.67 -15.20 17.32
C ASP A 77 -6.09 -13.80 16.84
N PHE A 78 -6.97 -13.10 17.57
CA PHE A 78 -7.36 -11.74 17.22
C PHE A 78 -6.18 -10.76 17.41
N PHE A 79 -5.96 -9.92 16.40
CA PHE A 79 -5.14 -8.72 16.47
C PHE A 79 -5.85 -7.63 15.68
N ASN A 80 -5.54 -6.37 15.95
CA ASN A 80 -6.25 -5.24 15.33
C ASN A 80 -5.37 -4.51 14.31
N TYR A 81 -5.95 -3.49 13.66
CA TYR A 81 -5.25 -2.68 12.67
C TYR A 81 -3.98 -2.01 13.22
N ARG A 82 -3.97 -1.63 14.50
CA ARG A 82 -2.80 -1.02 15.15
C ARG A 82 -1.65 -2.02 15.20
N ASP A 83 -1.91 -3.27 15.58
CA ASP A 83 -0.89 -4.33 15.56
C ASP A 83 -0.36 -4.56 14.12
N SER A 84 -1.26 -4.52 13.13
CA SER A 84 -0.89 -4.62 11.71
C SER A 84 -0.02 -3.44 11.25
N SER A 85 -0.37 -2.21 11.63
CA SER A 85 0.40 -1.01 11.29
C SER A 85 1.75 -0.99 11.99
N MET A 86 1.79 -1.39 13.26
CA MET A 86 3.05 -1.61 13.97
C MET A 86 3.90 -2.65 13.27
N LEU A 87 3.35 -3.78 12.80
CA LEU A 87 4.11 -4.79 12.08
C LEU A 87 4.63 -4.27 10.73
N HIS A 88 3.81 -3.50 10.01
CA HIS A 88 4.17 -2.93 8.71
C HIS A 88 5.25 -1.85 8.80
N LEU A 89 5.26 -1.09 9.91
CA LEU A 89 6.32 -0.14 10.27
C LEU A 89 7.50 -0.79 10.99
N ALA A 90 7.27 -1.90 11.70
CA ALA A 90 8.31 -2.62 12.41
C ALA A 90 9.31 -3.13 11.38
N PHE A 91 10.59 -2.98 11.74
CA PHE A 91 11.72 -2.99 10.83
C PHE A 91 11.91 -1.66 10.06
N LYS A 92 12.29 -0.63 10.81
CA LYS A 92 13.36 0.29 10.40
C LYS A 92 14.52 0.00 11.35
N GLY A 93 15.14 -1.16 11.17
CA GLY A 93 16.44 -1.43 11.79
C GLY A 93 17.45 -0.55 11.06
N TYR A 94 17.99 0.44 11.76
CA TYR A 94 19.24 1.09 11.35
C TYR A 94 20.29 -0.02 11.41
N ASP A 95 20.54 -0.70 10.30
CA ASP A 95 21.69 -1.57 10.26
C ASP A 95 22.92 -0.65 10.29
N ALA A 96 23.53 -0.56 11.47
CA ALA A 96 24.71 0.24 11.69
C ALA A 96 25.89 -0.19 10.79
N GLU A 97 25.78 -1.36 10.15
CA GLU A 97 26.76 -1.87 9.18
C GLU A 97 26.44 -1.47 7.72
N SER A 98 25.21 -1.04 7.39
CA SER A 98 24.81 -0.66 6.02
C SER A 98 24.42 0.83 5.90
N ASP A 99 25.39 1.73 6.04
CA ASP A 99 25.38 3.14 5.58
C ASP A 99 24.03 3.92 5.65
N GLY A 100 23.19 3.67 6.65
CA GLY A 100 21.98 4.45 6.94
C GLY A 100 20.72 4.13 6.12
N ASP A 101 20.68 3.03 5.35
CA ASP A 101 19.50 2.69 4.55
C ASP A 101 18.39 2.00 5.39
N VAL A 102 17.15 2.47 5.26
CA VAL A 102 16.00 1.94 6.03
C VAL A 102 15.61 0.54 5.51
N CYS A 103 16.04 -0.49 6.23
CA CYS A 103 15.70 -1.88 5.94
C CYS A 103 14.32 -2.26 6.50
N SER A 104 13.34 -2.50 5.61
CA SER A 104 12.04 -3.11 5.93
C SER A 104 11.90 -4.45 5.19
N PRO A 105 11.61 -5.58 5.87
CA PRO A 105 11.46 -6.91 5.25
C PRO A 105 10.29 -6.96 4.26
N TRP A 106 9.41 -5.96 4.32
CA TRP A 106 8.18 -5.85 3.54
C TRP A 106 8.32 -5.01 2.27
N HIS A 107 9.41 -4.25 2.09
CA HIS A 107 9.57 -3.27 1.01
C HIS A 107 11.00 -3.26 0.46
N LYS A 108 11.19 -2.76 -0.77
CA LYS A 108 12.52 -2.64 -1.42
C LYS A 108 13.31 -3.97 -1.44
N GLY A 109 12.61 -5.10 -1.50
CA GLY A 109 13.17 -6.44 -1.59
C GLY A 109 12.15 -7.48 -2.05
N MET A 110 12.61 -8.66 -2.45
CA MET A 110 11.75 -9.79 -2.84
C MET A 110 10.81 -10.27 -1.72
N GLY A 111 11.15 -9.98 -0.45
CA GLY A 111 10.27 -10.15 0.72
C GLY A 111 8.96 -9.35 0.63
N PHE A 112 8.88 -8.38 -0.28
CA PHE A 112 7.65 -7.62 -0.60
C PHE A 112 6.43 -8.52 -0.81
N PHE A 113 6.58 -9.57 -1.62
CA PHE A 113 5.47 -10.46 -1.93
C PHE A 113 4.99 -11.22 -0.70
N THR A 114 5.88 -11.97 -0.10
CA THR A 114 5.60 -12.85 1.04
C THR A 114 5.14 -12.06 2.26
N GLY A 115 5.69 -10.86 2.47
CA GLY A 115 5.27 -9.90 3.47
C GLY A 115 3.81 -9.50 3.34
N HIS A 116 3.45 -8.89 2.23
CA HIS A 116 2.10 -8.38 2.03
C HIS A 116 1.06 -9.50 1.91
N TRP A 117 1.40 -10.65 1.32
CA TRP A 117 0.48 -11.79 1.26
C TRP A 117 0.21 -12.36 2.64
N GLY A 118 1.25 -12.43 3.47
CA GLY A 118 1.15 -12.76 4.88
C GLY A 118 0.17 -11.83 5.59
N MET A 119 0.40 -10.51 5.52
CA MET A 119 -0.47 -9.48 6.15
C MET A 119 -1.92 -9.55 5.68
N VAL A 120 -2.18 -9.67 4.38
CA VAL A 120 -3.55 -9.77 3.87
C VAL A 120 -4.24 -11.02 4.40
N ARG A 121 -3.54 -12.16 4.41
CA ARG A 121 -4.09 -13.41 4.95
C ARG A 121 -4.33 -13.33 6.47
N MET A 122 -3.42 -12.66 7.17
CA MET A 122 -3.49 -12.35 8.59
C MET A 122 -4.79 -11.61 8.92
N ALA A 123 -5.02 -10.48 8.23
CA ALA A 123 -6.21 -9.66 8.41
C ALA A 123 -7.47 -10.44 8.02
N GLU A 124 -7.46 -11.14 6.89
CA GLU A 124 -8.58 -11.99 6.46
C GLU A 124 -8.95 -13.04 7.52
N LYS A 125 -7.97 -13.66 8.18
CA LYS A 125 -8.24 -14.62 9.26
C LYS A 125 -8.92 -13.93 10.45
N VAL A 126 -8.51 -12.72 10.83
CA VAL A 126 -9.19 -11.96 11.89
C VAL A 126 -10.62 -11.60 11.49
N LEU A 127 -10.83 -11.14 10.26
CA LEU A 127 -12.18 -10.88 9.76
C LEU A 127 -13.05 -12.15 9.81
N GLN A 128 -12.46 -13.32 9.54
CA GLN A 128 -13.14 -14.62 9.65
C GLN A 128 -13.43 -15.07 11.09
N LEU A 129 -12.69 -14.57 12.09
CA LEU A 129 -13.05 -14.77 13.50
C LEU A 129 -14.32 -13.99 13.87
N ILE A 130 -14.54 -12.84 13.22
CA ILE A 130 -15.73 -11.99 13.43
C ILE A 130 -16.91 -12.53 12.62
N ASP A 131 -16.71 -12.84 11.34
CA ASP A 131 -17.70 -13.48 10.48
C ASP A 131 -17.02 -14.51 9.54
N PRO A 132 -17.25 -15.82 9.76
CA PRO A 132 -16.56 -16.88 9.03
C PRO A 132 -16.96 -16.99 7.55
N SER A 133 -17.96 -16.23 7.08
CA SER A 133 -18.32 -16.18 5.65
C SER A 133 -17.46 -15.21 4.83
N ILE A 134 -16.66 -14.36 5.49
CA ILE A 134 -15.87 -13.34 4.82
C ILE A 134 -14.70 -13.94 4.03
N ALA A 135 -14.57 -13.50 2.79
CA ALA A 135 -13.35 -13.56 2.00
C ALA A 135 -12.85 -12.13 1.76
N MET A 136 -11.53 -11.91 1.81
CA MET A 136 -10.97 -10.59 1.54
C MET A 136 -11.25 -10.20 0.07
N PRO A 137 -12.01 -9.12 -0.21
CA PRO A 137 -12.19 -8.67 -1.58
C PRO A 137 -10.88 -8.15 -2.15
N TYR A 138 -10.85 -7.90 -3.46
CA TYR A 138 -9.79 -7.13 -4.08
C TYR A 138 -10.35 -5.86 -4.73
N TYR A 139 -9.56 -4.79 -4.74
CA TYR A 139 -9.89 -3.57 -5.47
C TYR A 139 -9.05 -3.49 -6.74
N ASP A 140 -9.71 -3.63 -7.90
CA ASP A 140 -9.06 -3.42 -9.20
C ASP A 140 -9.02 -1.92 -9.53
N TYR A 141 -8.00 -1.24 -9.01
CA TYR A 141 -7.77 0.19 -9.27
C TYR A 141 -7.34 0.47 -10.72
N VAL A 142 -6.92 -0.55 -11.47
CA VAL A 142 -6.57 -0.40 -12.88
C VAL A 142 -7.82 -0.09 -13.70
N LEU A 143 -8.97 -0.69 -13.37
CA LEU A 143 -10.27 -0.30 -13.95
C LEU A 143 -10.55 1.18 -13.76
N ASP A 144 -10.32 1.70 -12.55
CA ASP A 144 -10.59 3.11 -12.24
C ASP A 144 -9.61 4.05 -12.94
N SER A 145 -8.33 3.65 -13.05
CA SER A 145 -7.34 4.38 -13.83
C SER A 145 -7.73 4.49 -15.31
N GLU A 146 -8.19 3.40 -15.93
CA GLU A 146 -8.57 3.43 -17.35
C GLU A 146 -9.90 4.13 -17.59
N LYS A 147 -10.88 3.94 -16.71
CA LYS A 147 -12.22 4.48 -16.88
C LYS A 147 -12.32 5.97 -16.53
N TYR A 148 -11.65 6.40 -15.47
CA TYR A 148 -11.81 7.75 -14.91
C TYR A 148 -10.54 8.60 -15.01
N GLY A 149 -9.38 8.00 -15.29
CA GLY A 149 -8.12 8.74 -15.37
C GLY A 149 -7.81 9.48 -14.06
N ALA A 150 -7.49 10.77 -14.16
CA ALA A 150 -7.25 11.64 -13.00
C ALA A 150 -8.51 11.86 -12.14
N ASP A 151 -9.71 11.62 -12.69
CA ASP A 151 -10.97 11.88 -12.02
C ASP A 151 -11.45 10.73 -11.11
N PHE A 152 -10.67 9.66 -10.96
CA PHE A 152 -11.09 8.45 -10.26
C PHE A 152 -11.57 8.69 -8.82
N GLN A 153 -10.96 9.62 -8.09
CA GLN A 153 -11.30 9.93 -6.69
C GLN A 153 -12.74 10.44 -6.54
N THR A 154 -13.29 11.10 -7.57
CA THR A 154 -14.64 11.68 -7.55
C THR A 154 -15.66 10.83 -8.29
N LEU A 155 -15.22 10.01 -9.25
CA LEU A 155 -16.10 9.26 -10.14
C LEU A 155 -16.22 7.77 -9.78
N SER A 156 -15.22 7.19 -9.11
CA SER A 156 -15.28 5.79 -8.72
C SER A 156 -16.24 5.57 -7.56
N SER A 157 -17.08 4.54 -7.69
CA SER A 157 -18.00 4.09 -6.64
C SER A 157 -17.28 3.59 -5.40
N VAL A 158 -16.02 3.16 -5.53
CA VAL A 158 -15.19 2.71 -4.41
C VAL A 158 -14.98 3.82 -3.37
N PHE A 159 -14.94 5.08 -3.81
CA PHE A 159 -14.77 6.25 -2.96
C PHE A 159 -16.10 6.96 -2.66
N THR A 160 -17.03 6.18 -2.14
CA THR A 160 -18.33 6.65 -1.64
C THR A 160 -18.58 6.11 -0.23
N ASP A 161 -19.55 6.67 0.49
CA ASP A 161 -19.93 6.23 1.84
C ASP A 161 -20.49 4.79 1.86
N ASP A 162 -20.98 4.29 0.72
CA ASP A 162 -21.47 2.92 0.54
C ASP A 162 -20.33 1.89 0.36
N TYR A 163 -19.10 2.37 0.12
CA TYR A 163 -17.89 1.57 -0.08
C TYR A 163 -16.82 1.97 0.94
N MET A 164 -15.71 2.58 0.52
CA MET A 164 -14.48 2.79 1.30
C MET A 164 -14.31 4.24 1.78
N GLY A 165 -15.38 5.04 1.74
CA GLY A 165 -15.39 6.44 2.17
C GLY A 165 -14.99 7.40 1.06
N ALA A 166 -15.71 8.51 0.96
CA ALA A 166 -15.43 9.57 0.00
C ALA A 166 -14.15 10.34 0.36
N TYR A 167 -13.51 10.92 -0.65
CA TYR A 167 -12.47 11.92 -0.45
C TYR A 167 -13.07 13.26 -0.03
N GLU A 168 -12.37 13.97 0.85
CA GLU A 168 -12.67 15.38 1.07
C GLU A 168 -12.31 16.24 -0.16
N PRO A 169 -13.05 17.34 -0.40
CA PRO A 169 -12.73 18.29 -1.46
C PRO A 169 -11.32 18.88 -1.32
N SER A 170 -10.77 19.36 -2.43
CA SER A 170 -9.43 19.94 -2.48
C SER A 170 -9.32 21.20 -1.62
N SER A 171 -8.56 21.11 -0.52
CA SER A 171 -8.13 22.24 0.31
C SER A 171 -6.70 22.01 0.79
N ASN A 172 -5.89 23.08 0.85
CA ASN A 172 -4.57 23.02 1.48
C ASN A 172 -4.64 23.21 3.00
N THR A 173 -5.78 23.64 3.57
CA THR A 173 -5.83 24.09 4.97
C THR A 173 -6.81 23.31 5.84
N GLU A 174 -7.67 22.52 5.21
CA GLU A 174 -8.70 21.75 5.90
C GLU A 174 -8.75 20.35 5.31
N VAL A 175 -8.70 19.37 6.19
CA VAL A 175 -9.01 17.97 5.89
C VAL A 175 -9.96 17.47 6.95
N LYS A 176 -10.85 16.56 6.57
CA LYS A 176 -11.79 15.95 7.50
C LYS A 176 -11.53 14.45 7.60
N PRO A 177 -11.86 13.85 8.76
CA PRO A 177 -11.94 12.41 8.87
C PRO A 177 -12.87 11.84 7.79
N LEU A 178 -12.68 10.56 7.47
CA LEU A 178 -13.57 9.85 6.55
C LEU A 178 -15.05 10.03 6.95
N GLY A 179 -15.92 10.15 5.95
CA GLY A 179 -17.37 10.25 6.15
C GLY A 179 -18.07 8.91 6.34
N GLY A 180 -19.39 8.98 6.56
CA GLY A 180 -20.28 7.83 6.54
C GLY A 180 -19.90 6.70 7.51
N PHE A 181 -19.86 5.47 6.98
CA PHE A 181 -19.57 4.26 7.76
C PHE A 181 -18.15 4.26 8.37
N TRP A 182 -17.21 4.99 7.76
CA TRP A 182 -15.82 5.08 8.21
C TRP A 182 -15.55 6.29 9.09
N ALA A 183 -16.59 7.03 9.48
CA ALA A 183 -16.46 8.14 10.38
C ALA A 183 -15.83 7.73 11.71
N ALA A 184 -14.92 8.60 12.18
CA ALA A 184 -14.16 8.45 13.41
C ALA A 184 -13.37 7.12 13.51
N LEU A 185 -12.90 6.58 12.37
CA LEU A 185 -11.89 5.53 12.43
C LEU A 185 -10.61 6.10 13.04
N PRO A 186 -10.10 5.52 14.14
CA PRO A 186 -8.91 6.04 14.80
C PRO A 186 -7.66 5.85 13.95
N THR A 187 -6.76 6.83 13.98
CA THR A 187 -5.37 6.68 13.54
C THR A 187 -4.62 5.88 14.61
N PRO A 188 -3.78 4.89 14.24
CA PRO A 188 -3.14 4.06 15.24
C PRO A 188 -2.11 4.90 16.01
N GLN A 189 -2.12 4.81 17.34
CA GLN A 189 -1.22 5.53 18.24
C GLN A 189 -0.41 4.60 19.12
N VAL A 190 0.77 5.03 19.55
CA VAL A 190 1.54 4.37 20.60
C VAL A 190 0.85 4.64 21.94
N ILE A 191 0.14 3.64 22.45
CA ILE A 191 -0.46 3.67 23.79
C ILE A 191 0.62 3.23 24.77
N GLN A 192 1.10 4.16 25.59
CA GLN A 192 2.26 3.96 26.48
C GLN A 192 2.04 2.83 27.50
N ASP A 193 0.79 2.53 27.85
CA ASP A 193 0.42 1.52 28.85
C ASP A 193 0.12 0.12 28.28
N ASP A 194 -0.11 0.00 26.96
CA ASP A 194 -0.56 -1.24 26.30
C ASP A 194 0.46 -1.85 25.34
N VAL A 195 1.58 -1.17 25.05
CA VAL A 195 2.66 -1.78 24.26
C VAL A 195 3.51 -2.64 25.18
N PRO A 196 3.68 -3.93 24.86
CA PRO A 196 4.77 -4.67 25.44
C PRO A 196 6.09 -4.06 24.94
N HIS A 197 6.69 -3.15 25.73
CA HIS A 197 7.93 -2.41 25.42
C HIS A 197 9.17 -3.29 25.27
N THR A 198 8.99 -4.61 25.22
CA THR A 198 10.06 -5.57 24.99
C THR A 198 9.62 -6.57 23.95
N ALA A 199 10.56 -6.96 23.10
CA ALA A 199 10.42 -8.07 22.17
C ALA A 199 9.85 -9.33 22.81
N ALA A 200 10.26 -9.64 24.04
CA ALA A 200 9.78 -10.80 24.78
C ALA A 200 8.29 -10.69 25.11
N ALA A 201 7.81 -9.49 25.46
CA ALA A 201 6.41 -9.27 25.77
C ALA A 201 5.55 -9.17 24.50
N ALA A 202 6.10 -8.70 23.37
CA ALA A 202 5.44 -8.77 22.06
C ALA A 202 5.36 -10.22 21.56
N ALA A 203 6.46 -10.97 21.65
CA ALA A 203 6.49 -12.39 21.34
C ALA A 203 5.53 -13.19 22.24
N ALA A 204 5.39 -12.84 23.52
CA ALA A 204 4.43 -13.46 24.43
C ALA A 204 2.97 -13.06 24.15
N ALA A 205 2.71 -11.79 23.81
CA ALA A 205 1.38 -11.30 23.53
C ALA A 205 0.85 -11.83 22.20
N TYR A 206 1.71 -11.93 21.19
CA TYR A 206 1.32 -12.24 19.83
C TYR A 206 1.71 -13.67 19.41
N GLY A 207 2.67 -14.34 20.05
CA GLY A 207 3.02 -15.75 19.81
C GLY A 207 3.78 -16.06 18.51
N TRP A 208 3.76 -15.14 17.56
CA TRP A 208 4.32 -15.24 16.20
C TRP A 208 5.24 -14.07 15.80
N VAL A 209 5.07 -12.93 16.47
CA VAL A 209 5.87 -11.72 16.28
C VAL A 209 7.32 -12.07 16.63
N PRO A 210 8.29 -11.81 15.74
CA PRO A 210 9.68 -12.24 15.92
C PRO A 210 10.32 -11.92 17.30
N GLU A 211 11.47 -12.51 17.55
CA GLU A 211 12.39 -12.08 18.61
C GLU A 211 12.97 -10.73 18.15
N LEU A 212 12.11 -9.72 18.10
CA LEU A 212 12.42 -8.44 17.49
C LEU A 212 13.36 -7.65 18.38
N SER A 213 13.97 -6.60 17.86
CA SER A 213 14.76 -5.71 18.70
C SER A 213 13.91 -5.12 19.82
N ALA A 214 14.56 -4.57 20.84
CA ALA A 214 13.93 -3.83 21.93
C ALA A 214 13.12 -2.58 21.46
N ASP A 215 13.01 -2.34 20.16
CA ASP A 215 12.50 -1.11 19.55
C ASP A 215 11.08 -1.26 18.93
N TRP A 216 10.38 -2.35 19.25
CA TRP A 216 8.97 -2.49 18.90
C TRP A 216 8.13 -1.34 19.46
N GLY A 217 7.43 -0.64 18.55
CA GLY A 217 6.61 0.51 18.91
C GLY A 217 7.36 1.83 19.07
N GLN A 218 8.65 1.91 18.72
CA GLN A 218 9.38 3.18 18.67
C GLN A 218 9.15 3.98 17.39
N HIS A 219 8.66 3.35 16.32
CA HIS A 219 8.37 4.05 15.07
C HIS A 219 7.00 4.73 15.13
N HIS A 220 7.04 6.00 15.49
CA HIS A 220 5.92 6.90 15.48
C HIS A 220 6.40 8.31 15.12
N ASN A 221 5.49 9.18 14.71
CA ASN A 221 5.82 10.59 14.55
C ASN A 221 5.88 11.32 15.90
N GLN A 222 6.19 12.62 15.87
CA GLN A 222 6.28 13.47 17.06
C GLN A 222 4.98 13.55 17.92
N HIS A 223 3.84 13.08 17.38
CA HIS A 223 2.54 13.04 18.06
C HIS A 223 2.20 11.65 18.61
N GLY A 224 3.09 10.66 18.45
CA GLY A 224 2.83 9.28 18.85
C GLY A 224 1.95 8.50 17.87
N MET A 225 1.68 9.04 16.68
CA MET A 225 0.96 8.32 15.62
C MET A 225 1.89 7.27 14.99
N ILE A 226 1.38 6.05 14.84
CA ILE A 226 2.05 4.92 14.19
C ILE A 226 2.00 5.17 12.68
N THR A 227 2.99 5.92 12.19
CA THR A 227 3.20 6.34 10.80
C THR A 227 4.70 6.56 10.56
N GLU A 228 5.09 6.91 9.34
CA GLU A 228 6.45 7.36 9.06
C GLU A 228 6.76 8.59 9.92
N PHE A 229 7.88 8.59 10.64
CA PHE A 229 8.23 9.66 11.60
C PHE A 229 8.29 11.06 10.97
N TYR A 230 8.53 11.15 9.65
CA TYR A 230 8.56 12.44 8.94
C TYR A 230 7.16 13.01 8.66
N ASN A 231 6.10 12.23 8.84
CA ASN A 231 4.73 12.67 8.68
C ASN A 231 4.30 13.44 9.94
N PRO A 232 4.16 14.79 9.91
CA PRO A 232 3.80 15.57 11.09
C PRO A 232 2.28 15.58 11.34
N ASP A 233 1.51 14.70 10.71
CA ASP A 233 0.06 14.59 10.91
C ASP A 233 -0.28 14.19 12.36
N ASP A 234 -1.12 14.99 13.02
CA ASP A 234 -1.63 14.77 14.37
C ASP A 234 -3.11 14.37 14.39
N SER A 235 -3.68 14.02 13.23
CA SER A 235 -5.07 13.60 13.12
C SER A 235 -5.36 12.34 13.94
N GLU A 236 -6.25 12.47 14.93
CA GLU A 236 -6.75 11.35 15.74
C GLU A 236 -7.53 10.32 14.94
N TYR A 237 -8.02 10.70 13.77
CA TYR A 237 -8.82 9.86 12.89
C TYR A 237 -8.20 9.75 11.50
N VAL A 238 -8.47 8.63 10.83
CA VAL A 238 -8.04 8.40 9.46
C VAL A 238 -8.67 9.47 8.54
N VAL A 239 -7.80 10.15 7.80
CA VAL A 239 -8.14 11.22 6.86
C VAL A 239 -7.77 10.77 5.44
N ARG A 240 -8.60 11.17 4.47
CA ARG A 240 -8.28 11.03 3.04
C ARG A 240 -8.68 12.29 2.26
N THR A 241 -7.73 12.89 1.55
CA THR A 241 -7.96 14.03 0.67
C THR A 241 -7.48 13.72 -0.74
N GLY A 242 -8.25 14.14 -1.73
CA GLY A 242 -7.90 13.92 -3.14
C GLY A 242 -6.87 14.93 -3.66
N ALA A 243 -6.45 15.87 -2.81
CA ALA A 243 -5.53 16.93 -3.16
C ALA A 243 -4.15 16.72 -2.52
N MET A 244 -3.13 17.08 -3.27
CA MET A 244 -1.77 17.27 -2.80
C MET A 244 -1.52 18.77 -2.69
N CYS A 245 -1.36 19.27 -1.46
CA CYS A 245 -1.00 20.66 -1.18
C CYS A 245 -1.97 21.68 -1.81
N GLY A 246 -3.28 21.45 -1.67
CA GLY A 246 -4.34 22.32 -2.22
C GLY A 246 -4.74 22.05 -3.66
N ARG A 247 -4.01 21.20 -4.39
CA ARG A 247 -4.29 20.89 -5.80
C ARG A 247 -4.64 19.42 -5.97
N ARG A 248 -5.73 19.15 -6.69
CA ARG A 248 -6.00 17.80 -7.20
C ARG A 248 -5.03 17.49 -8.33
N ILE A 249 -4.53 16.26 -8.37
CA ILE A 249 -3.72 15.79 -9.50
C ILE A 249 -4.63 15.65 -10.73
N GLU A 250 -4.31 16.39 -11.80
CA GLU A 250 -5.17 16.53 -12.99
C GLU A 250 -4.59 15.86 -14.24
N THR A 251 -3.27 15.80 -14.32
CA THR A 251 -2.53 15.35 -15.51
C THR A 251 -2.01 13.92 -15.41
N LEU A 252 -2.03 13.36 -14.20
CA LEU A 252 -1.57 12.01 -13.91
C LEU A 252 -2.73 11.16 -13.40
N LYS A 253 -2.62 9.86 -13.64
CA LYS A 253 -3.60 8.87 -13.17
C LYS A 253 -2.89 7.74 -12.43
N MET A 254 -3.65 6.98 -11.65
CA MET A 254 -3.16 5.73 -11.05
C MET A 254 -2.54 4.80 -12.09
N PRO A 255 -1.69 3.84 -11.71
CA PRO A 255 -1.15 2.86 -12.65
C PRO A 255 -2.26 2.12 -13.40
N GLY A 256 -2.16 2.13 -14.73
CA GLY A 256 -3.19 1.61 -15.63
C GLY A 256 -2.80 0.29 -16.30
N CYS A 257 -3.35 0.06 -17.50
CA CYS A 257 -3.17 -1.20 -18.22
C CYS A 257 -1.76 -1.45 -18.74
N ALA A 258 -0.99 -0.42 -19.06
CA ALA A 258 0.38 -0.56 -19.52
C ALA A 258 1.29 -1.24 -18.47
N PRO A 259 1.44 -0.71 -17.23
CA PRO A 259 2.25 -1.37 -16.21
C PRO A 259 1.65 -2.70 -15.74
N SER A 260 0.32 -2.83 -15.69
CA SER A 260 -0.37 -4.08 -15.36
C SER A 260 -0.01 -5.20 -16.36
N THR A 261 -0.11 -4.92 -17.66
CA THR A 261 0.24 -5.87 -18.71
C THR A 261 1.72 -6.21 -18.70
N LEU A 262 2.58 -5.22 -18.42
CA LEU A 262 4.01 -5.43 -18.34
C LEU A 262 4.39 -6.33 -17.17
N ALA A 263 3.74 -6.21 -16.00
CA ALA A 263 3.94 -7.11 -14.86
C ALA A 263 3.60 -8.57 -15.22
N LEU A 264 2.46 -8.78 -15.89
CA LEU A 264 1.98 -10.11 -16.28
C LEU A 264 2.80 -10.77 -17.40
N LYS A 265 3.57 -9.99 -18.16
CA LYS A 265 4.42 -10.47 -19.27
C LYS A 265 5.89 -10.67 -18.88
N GLN A 266 6.24 -10.47 -17.61
CA GLN A 266 7.60 -10.72 -17.15
C GLN A 266 7.95 -12.20 -17.30
N SER A 267 9.22 -12.48 -17.57
CA SER A 267 9.76 -13.84 -17.70
C SER A 267 10.50 -14.31 -16.46
N SER A 268 10.55 -13.50 -15.41
CA SER A 268 11.20 -13.83 -14.14
C SER A 268 10.43 -13.24 -12.96
N LEU A 269 10.60 -13.86 -11.79
CA LEU A 269 10.01 -13.39 -10.54
C LEU A 269 10.58 -12.00 -10.16
N THR A 270 11.87 -11.79 -10.34
CA THR A 270 12.54 -10.48 -10.14
C THR A 270 11.98 -9.40 -11.05
N GLY A 271 11.75 -9.71 -12.34
CA GLY A 271 11.14 -8.78 -13.28
C GLY A 271 9.71 -8.41 -12.86
N ALA A 272 8.93 -9.42 -12.44
CA ALA A 272 7.58 -9.21 -11.92
C ALA A 272 7.58 -8.33 -10.66
N TYR A 273 8.48 -8.60 -9.72
CA TYR A 273 8.70 -7.77 -8.53
C TYR A 273 9.00 -6.32 -8.90
N SER A 274 10.00 -6.08 -9.76
CA SER A 274 10.42 -4.73 -10.12
C SER A 274 9.26 -3.89 -10.67
N VAL A 275 8.38 -4.50 -11.48
CA VAL A 275 7.21 -3.81 -12.03
C VAL A 275 6.10 -3.66 -10.97
N MET A 276 5.80 -4.70 -10.21
CA MET A 276 4.73 -4.66 -9.21
C MET A 276 5.05 -3.68 -8.08
N PHE A 277 6.26 -3.76 -7.51
CA PHE A 277 6.70 -2.85 -6.44
C PHE A 277 6.87 -1.41 -6.95
N GLY A 278 7.58 -1.23 -8.06
CA GLY A 278 7.88 0.10 -8.59
C GLY A 278 6.66 0.78 -9.21
N ALA A 279 6.05 0.13 -10.20
CA ALA A 279 5.03 0.76 -11.03
C ALA A 279 3.63 0.69 -10.45
N LEU A 280 3.25 -0.46 -9.88
CA LEU A 280 1.87 -0.72 -9.44
C LEU A 280 1.64 -0.33 -7.98
N HIS A 281 2.59 -0.62 -7.09
CA HIS A 281 2.50 -0.38 -5.66
C HIS A 281 2.86 1.05 -5.27
N THR A 282 4.11 1.45 -5.49
CA THR A 282 4.66 2.68 -4.89
C THR A 282 3.89 3.91 -5.32
N ASN A 283 3.52 3.99 -6.60
CA ASN A 283 2.82 5.15 -7.16
C ASN A 283 1.41 5.34 -6.61
N MET A 284 0.73 4.23 -6.33
CA MET A 284 -0.65 4.25 -5.91
C MET A 284 -0.83 4.88 -4.52
N HIS A 285 0.15 4.76 -3.61
CA HIS A 285 0.11 5.44 -2.31
C HIS A 285 -0.16 6.94 -2.46
N PHE A 286 0.48 7.59 -3.43
CA PHE A 286 0.36 9.04 -3.62
C PHE A 286 -0.94 9.46 -4.30
N PHE A 287 -1.50 8.61 -5.16
CA PHE A 287 -2.79 8.90 -5.79
C PHE A 287 -3.96 8.69 -4.84
N LEU A 288 -3.88 7.66 -3.99
CA LEU A 288 -4.96 7.29 -3.09
C LEU A 288 -5.01 8.08 -1.78
N ALA A 289 -4.03 8.97 -1.60
CA ALA A 289 -3.92 9.82 -0.45
C ALA A 289 -3.68 11.27 -0.89
N GLY A 290 -3.46 12.13 0.09
CA GLY A 290 -3.15 13.52 -0.16
C GLY A 290 -2.38 14.15 0.99
N ALA A 291 -2.01 15.41 0.75
CA ALA A 291 -1.17 16.22 1.61
C ALA A 291 -1.83 17.58 1.85
N TRP A 292 -1.71 18.11 3.05
CA TRP A 292 -2.28 19.41 3.43
C TRP A 292 -1.30 20.19 4.31
N ASN A 293 -1.65 21.44 4.61
CA ASN A 293 -0.83 22.41 5.30
C ASN A 293 0.58 22.53 4.70
N CYS A 294 0.67 22.43 3.36
CA CYS A 294 1.93 22.53 2.67
C CYS A 294 2.44 23.97 2.64
N SER A 295 3.76 24.12 2.62
CA SER A 295 4.46 25.42 2.57
C SER A 295 4.08 26.26 1.35
N VAL A 296 3.64 25.59 0.27
CA VAL A 296 3.06 26.22 -0.91
C VAL A 296 1.68 25.63 -1.17
N ASP A 297 0.67 26.50 -1.15
CA ASP A 297 -0.63 26.20 -1.75
C ASP A 297 -0.46 26.13 -3.27
N THR A 298 -0.54 24.92 -3.80
CA THR A 298 -0.20 24.65 -5.19
C THR A 298 -1.28 25.14 -6.15
N ALA A 299 -2.53 25.20 -5.71
CA ALA A 299 -3.59 25.82 -6.51
C ALA A 299 -3.28 27.32 -6.67
N ALA A 300 -3.02 28.03 -5.56
CA ALA A 300 -2.66 29.44 -5.60
C ALA A 300 -1.35 29.72 -6.37
N ALA A 301 -0.38 28.80 -6.33
CA ALA A 301 0.88 28.94 -7.07
C ALA A 301 0.69 28.96 -8.59
N LEU A 302 -0.33 28.26 -9.10
CA LEU A 302 -0.65 28.14 -10.53
C LEU A 302 -1.62 29.21 -11.04
N GLU A 303 -2.34 29.90 -10.15
CA GLU A 303 -3.23 31.00 -10.53
C GLU A 303 -2.47 32.16 -11.19
N PRO A 304 -3.14 33.01 -12.02
CA PRO A 304 -2.52 34.19 -12.59
C PRO A 304 -1.85 35.09 -11.54
N GLY A 305 -0.55 35.34 -11.71
CA GLY A 305 0.26 36.10 -10.75
C GLY A 305 0.83 35.27 -9.59
N GLY A 306 0.52 33.99 -9.51
CA GLY A 306 1.17 33.02 -8.63
C GLY A 306 2.61 32.72 -9.05
N MET A 307 3.38 32.07 -8.18
CA MET A 307 4.82 31.86 -8.39
C MET A 307 5.18 30.98 -9.60
N LEU A 308 4.25 30.15 -10.06
CA LEU A 308 4.39 29.31 -11.25
C LEU A 308 3.75 29.94 -12.50
N SER A 309 3.20 31.15 -12.37
CA SER A 309 2.60 31.93 -13.46
C SER A 309 3.65 32.80 -14.17
N VAL A 310 4.76 32.18 -14.60
CA VAL A 310 5.90 32.86 -15.23
C VAL A 310 6.09 32.42 -16.69
N GLY A 311 6.96 33.12 -17.44
CA GLY A 311 7.34 32.73 -18.80
C GLY A 311 6.34 33.09 -19.90
N LYS A 312 6.49 32.44 -21.06
CA LYS A 312 5.69 32.71 -22.29
C LYS A 312 4.17 32.57 -22.10
N SER A 313 3.71 31.93 -21.03
CA SER A 313 2.31 31.64 -20.74
C SER A 313 1.76 32.36 -19.49
N SER A 314 2.28 33.55 -19.12
CA SER A 314 1.90 34.37 -17.95
C SER A 314 0.40 34.67 -17.67
N LYS A 315 -0.53 34.06 -18.40
CA LYS A 315 -1.98 34.10 -18.13
C LYS A 315 -2.61 32.74 -17.78
N VAL A 316 -2.01 31.61 -18.20
CA VAL A 316 -2.49 30.24 -17.91
C VAL A 316 -1.27 29.31 -17.88
N PRO A 317 -1.05 28.50 -16.83
CA PRO A 317 0.01 27.50 -16.82
C PRO A 317 -0.10 26.58 -18.05
N SER A 318 1.02 26.39 -18.75
CA SER A 318 1.08 25.44 -19.86
C SER A 318 0.74 24.02 -19.38
N ASP A 319 0.28 23.15 -20.28
CA ASP A 319 0.04 21.74 -19.94
C ASP A 319 1.32 21.08 -19.39
N PHE A 320 2.48 21.50 -19.90
CA PHE A 320 3.78 21.13 -19.36
C PHE A 320 3.95 21.55 -17.90
N MET A 321 3.65 22.79 -17.54
CA MET A 321 3.75 23.27 -16.15
C MET A 321 2.84 22.49 -15.22
N LYS A 322 1.61 22.20 -15.63
CA LYS A 322 0.69 21.37 -14.84
C LYS A 322 1.24 19.97 -14.63
N LEU A 323 1.74 19.34 -15.70
CA LEU A 323 2.35 18.01 -15.63
C LEU A 323 3.58 18.01 -14.70
N ALA A 324 4.48 18.97 -14.84
CA ALA A 324 5.67 19.09 -14.00
C ALA A 324 5.32 19.27 -12.52
N VAL A 325 4.29 20.06 -12.21
CA VAL A 325 3.81 20.27 -10.84
C VAL A 325 3.17 19.02 -10.26
N ASP A 326 2.23 18.41 -10.99
CA ASP A 326 1.60 17.16 -10.56
C ASP A 326 2.67 16.07 -10.32
N SER A 327 3.71 16.04 -11.16
CA SER A 327 4.86 15.15 -11.02
C SER A 327 5.69 15.39 -9.76
N ILE A 328 5.92 16.66 -9.40
CA ILE A 328 6.56 17.02 -8.13
C ILE A 328 5.69 16.59 -6.96
N LEU A 329 4.39 16.86 -7.03
CA LEU A 329 3.44 16.57 -5.95
C LEU A 329 3.33 15.08 -5.65
N VAL A 330 3.17 14.21 -6.67
CA VAL A 330 3.11 12.76 -6.42
C VAL A 330 4.44 12.19 -5.94
N SER A 331 5.55 12.89 -6.16
CA SER A 331 6.88 12.46 -5.73
C SER A 331 7.25 12.99 -4.34
N ILE A 332 6.49 13.93 -3.79
CA ILE A 332 6.92 14.75 -2.65
C ILE A 332 7.13 13.95 -1.37
N VAL A 333 6.35 12.89 -1.17
CA VAL A 333 6.46 12.05 0.02
C VAL A 333 7.76 11.25 0.01
N ASN A 334 8.16 10.70 -1.15
CA ASN A 334 9.46 10.04 -1.29
C ASN A 334 10.61 11.05 -1.11
N ILE A 335 10.43 12.28 -1.57
CA ILE A 335 11.39 13.35 -1.36
C ILE A 335 11.55 13.68 0.13
N TRP A 336 10.44 13.81 0.88
CA TRP A 336 10.51 14.02 2.33
C TRP A 336 11.15 12.85 3.04
N LYS A 337 10.80 11.62 2.66
CA LYS A 337 11.49 10.43 3.13
C LYS A 337 13.01 10.57 2.97
N GLU A 338 13.51 10.76 1.76
CA GLU A 338 14.95 10.76 1.49
C GLU A 338 15.66 12.01 2.09
N MET A 339 14.95 13.14 2.21
CA MET A 339 15.50 14.32 2.91
C MET A 339 15.64 14.10 4.41
N TYR A 340 14.63 13.52 5.07
CA TYR A 340 14.57 13.46 6.53
C TYR A 340 15.00 12.11 7.12
N LEU A 341 15.08 11.03 6.32
CA LEU A 341 15.57 9.71 6.74
C LEU A 341 17.06 9.53 6.57
N ASP A 342 17.62 9.87 5.41
CA ASP A 342 18.93 9.39 4.99
C ASP A 342 20.09 10.25 5.54
N GLY A 343 19.97 10.66 6.80
CA GLY A 343 21.07 11.24 7.59
C GLY A 343 21.37 12.73 7.36
N ASN A 344 20.58 13.46 6.56
CA ASN A 344 20.96 14.83 6.18
C ASN A 344 20.49 15.95 7.12
N TYR A 345 19.40 15.78 7.90
CA TYR A 345 18.84 16.92 8.63
C TYR A 345 18.48 16.66 10.11
N ILE A 346 18.05 15.47 10.53
CA ILE A 346 17.64 15.24 11.93
C ILE A 346 17.88 13.78 12.35
N SER A 347 18.46 13.56 13.53
CA SER A 347 18.51 12.21 14.12
C SER A 347 17.14 11.82 14.72
N GLU A 348 16.79 10.53 14.72
CA GLU A 348 15.54 10.02 15.33
C GLU A 348 15.42 10.40 16.84
N ALA A 349 16.57 10.57 17.50
CA ALA A 349 16.68 11.06 18.87
C ALA A 349 16.37 12.56 19.06
N GLU A 350 16.47 13.37 18.00
CA GLU A 350 16.11 14.80 17.99
C GLU A 350 14.64 15.01 17.61
N LEU A 351 14.08 14.12 16.77
CA LEU A 351 12.66 14.12 16.37
C LEU A 351 11.72 13.77 17.52
N SER A 352 12.11 12.82 18.38
CA SER A 352 11.34 12.46 19.58
C SER A 352 11.38 13.51 20.71
N LYS A 353 12.29 14.48 20.63
CA LYS A 353 12.55 15.46 21.71
C LYS A 353 12.22 16.91 21.35
N SER A 354 12.04 17.22 20.08
CA SER A 354 11.82 18.59 19.64
C SER A 354 10.35 18.82 19.31
N SER A 355 9.70 19.65 20.11
CA SER A 355 8.59 20.45 19.59
C SER A 355 9.22 21.57 18.75
N PRO A 356 9.20 21.42 17.41
CA PRO A 356 8.46 22.39 16.63
C PRO A 356 7.35 21.71 15.80
N PRO A 357 6.32 22.47 15.42
CA PRO A 357 5.34 22.01 14.45
C PRO A 357 6.06 21.96 13.09
N GLN A 358 6.05 20.81 12.42
CA GLN A 358 6.55 20.62 11.05
C GLN A 358 8.07 20.51 10.88
N LEU A 359 8.53 19.40 10.26
CA LEU A 359 9.93 19.19 9.92
C LEU A 359 10.33 20.12 8.78
N SER A 360 11.41 20.88 8.97
CA SER A 360 11.91 21.83 7.98
C SER A 360 13.41 21.69 7.79
N CYS A 361 13.88 21.92 6.55
CA CYS A 361 15.30 21.97 6.23
C CYS A 361 15.99 23.28 6.70
N GLY A 362 15.25 24.21 7.32
CA GLY A 362 15.78 25.44 7.93
C GLY A 362 16.15 26.55 6.94
N LEU A 363 15.99 26.33 5.64
CA LEU A 363 16.29 27.34 4.62
C LEU A 363 15.23 28.44 4.54
N GLN A 364 15.69 29.69 4.48
CA GLN A 364 14.86 30.84 4.11
C GLN A 364 14.81 30.96 2.58
N ILE A 365 14.05 30.08 1.93
CA ILE A 365 14.07 29.89 0.47
C ILE A 365 13.77 31.18 -0.30
N ASP A 366 12.86 32.03 0.22
CA ASP A 366 12.52 33.31 -0.41
C ASP A 366 13.66 34.34 -0.40
N SER A 367 14.66 34.16 0.46
CA SER A 367 15.87 34.99 0.48
C SER A 367 16.95 34.54 -0.50
N LEU A 368 16.87 33.30 -1.00
CA LEU A 368 17.86 32.74 -1.90
C LEU A 368 17.67 33.30 -3.32
N ASN A 369 18.77 33.62 -3.99
CA ASN A 369 18.77 33.85 -5.43
C ASN A 369 18.72 32.52 -6.21
N ASP A 370 18.48 32.57 -7.52
CA ASP A 370 18.29 31.34 -8.31
C ASP A 370 19.55 30.47 -8.39
N ALA A 371 20.75 31.07 -8.39
CA ALA A 371 21.99 30.30 -8.38
C ALA A 371 22.17 29.54 -7.06
N GLU A 372 21.75 30.12 -5.94
CA GLU A 372 21.76 29.45 -4.63
C GLU A 372 20.74 28.30 -4.57
N VAL A 373 19.52 28.51 -5.09
CA VAL A 373 18.52 27.43 -5.22
C VAL A 373 19.09 26.28 -6.04
N TYR A 374 19.76 26.59 -7.16
CA TYR A 374 20.31 25.58 -8.07
C TYR A 374 21.47 24.84 -7.44
N ALA A 375 22.38 25.56 -6.77
CA ALA A 375 23.49 24.96 -6.05
C ALA A 375 23.01 24.03 -4.94
N TYR A 376 21.97 24.45 -4.18
CA TYR A 376 21.41 23.62 -3.12
C TYR A 376 20.81 22.33 -3.67
N LEU A 377 19.92 22.44 -4.67
CA LEU A 377 19.38 21.25 -5.32
C LEU A 377 20.53 20.39 -5.83
N ALA A 378 21.48 20.95 -6.60
CA ALA A 378 22.64 20.26 -7.18
C ALA A 378 23.44 19.45 -6.15
N SER A 379 23.60 20.00 -4.94
CA SER A 379 24.34 19.38 -3.85
C SER A 379 23.57 18.29 -3.11
N ASN A 380 22.23 18.29 -3.16
CA ASN A 380 21.38 17.29 -2.54
C ASN A 380 21.03 16.21 -3.58
N TYR A 381 22.03 15.40 -3.94
CA TYR A 381 21.92 14.42 -5.02
C TYR A 381 20.77 13.42 -4.83
N SER A 382 20.43 13.08 -3.58
CA SER A 382 19.31 12.18 -3.24
C SER A 382 17.98 12.70 -3.79
N LEU A 383 17.70 14.00 -3.66
CA LEU A 383 16.50 14.62 -4.25
C LEU A 383 16.37 14.32 -5.75
N PHE A 384 17.48 14.28 -6.47
CA PHE A 384 17.48 13.98 -7.89
C PHE A 384 17.32 12.52 -8.19
N THR A 385 18.02 11.64 -7.48
CA THR A 385 17.88 10.20 -7.70
C THR A 385 16.47 9.74 -7.37
N THR A 386 15.80 10.36 -6.39
CA THR A 386 14.38 10.12 -6.12
C THR A 386 13.51 10.52 -7.32
N PHE A 387 13.73 11.69 -7.93
CA PHE A 387 12.98 12.08 -9.14
C PHE A 387 13.28 11.20 -10.36
N GLU A 388 14.55 10.86 -10.59
CA GLU A 388 14.98 10.00 -11.70
C GLU A 388 14.41 8.59 -11.52
N SER A 389 14.51 8.01 -10.32
CA SER A 389 13.98 6.67 -10.01
C SER A 389 12.46 6.59 -10.12
N ILE A 390 11.72 7.58 -9.59
CA ILE A 390 10.26 7.62 -9.75
C ILE A 390 9.88 7.67 -11.22
N GLY A 391 10.66 8.38 -12.04
CA GLY A 391 10.43 8.43 -13.49
C GLY A 391 10.66 7.11 -14.21
N ASP A 392 11.61 6.29 -13.75
CA ASP A 392 11.87 4.96 -14.29
C ASP A 392 10.82 3.93 -13.83
N TYR A 393 10.35 4.04 -12.58
CA TYR A 393 9.34 3.14 -12.03
C TYR A 393 7.91 3.45 -12.46
N GLN A 394 7.59 4.71 -12.81
CA GLN A 394 6.22 5.06 -13.21
C GLN A 394 5.80 4.51 -14.57
N MET A 395 6.73 4.05 -15.41
CA MET A 395 6.55 3.37 -16.71
C MET A 395 5.57 4.02 -17.71
N ASP A 396 4.92 5.12 -17.36
CA ASP A 396 4.41 6.10 -18.29
C ASP A 396 5.57 7.04 -18.60
N ILE A 397 5.94 7.05 -19.87
CA ILE A 397 7.18 7.57 -20.46
C ILE A 397 7.37 9.10 -20.18
N SER A 398 6.38 9.73 -19.54
CA SER A 398 6.24 11.15 -19.21
C SER A 398 7.40 11.70 -18.37
N TYR A 399 7.88 11.00 -17.33
CA TYR A 399 8.86 11.58 -16.39
C TYR A 399 10.28 11.65 -16.90
N ALA A 400 10.76 10.59 -17.55
CA ALA A 400 12.03 10.63 -18.27
C ALA A 400 12.02 11.72 -19.37
N LYS A 401 10.84 12.17 -19.82
CA LYS A 401 10.66 13.32 -20.71
C LYS A 401 10.58 14.69 -20.01
N LEU A 402 10.38 14.76 -18.69
CA LEU A 402 10.31 16.04 -17.98
C LEU A 402 11.68 16.68 -17.78
N PHE A 403 12.76 15.89 -17.67
CA PHE A 403 14.07 16.40 -17.30
C PHE A 403 15.18 16.01 -18.27
N LYS A 404 16.17 16.90 -18.43
CA LYS A 404 17.45 16.60 -19.07
C LYS A 404 18.60 17.02 -18.16
N LYS A 405 19.63 16.18 -18.10
CA LYS A 405 20.89 16.53 -17.45
C LYS A 405 21.73 17.38 -18.41
N THR A 406 22.12 18.57 -17.96
CA THR A 406 22.98 19.52 -18.68
C THR A 406 24.08 20.00 -17.73
N ASN A 407 25.35 19.70 -18.03
CA ASN A 407 26.50 20.12 -17.22
C ASN A 407 26.39 19.80 -15.71
N GLY A 408 25.88 18.61 -15.37
CA GLY A 408 25.69 18.21 -13.96
C GLY A 408 24.50 18.84 -13.26
N THR A 409 23.73 19.70 -13.94
CA THR A 409 22.47 20.27 -13.46
C THR A 409 21.29 19.67 -14.21
N PHE A 410 20.13 19.52 -13.57
CA PHE A 410 18.91 19.13 -14.27
C PHE A 410 18.19 20.38 -14.79
N VAL A 411 17.54 20.24 -15.93
CA VAL A 411 16.69 21.29 -16.52
C VAL A 411 15.38 20.62 -16.93
N PHE A 412 14.26 21.29 -16.64
CA PHE A 412 12.96 20.90 -17.15
C PHE A 412 12.97 21.03 -18.69
N LYS A 413 12.80 19.90 -19.40
CA LYS A 413 13.12 19.76 -20.84
C LYS A 413 12.41 20.76 -21.74
N GLU A 414 11.14 21.05 -21.45
CA GLU A 414 10.27 21.93 -22.22
C GLU A 414 10.05 23.30 -21.55
N ALA A 415 10.60 23.51 -20.36
CA ALA A 415 10.54 24.78 -19.66
C ALA A 415 11.47 25.82 -20.31
N ASP A 416 10.99 27.06 -20.43
CA ASP A 416 11.88 28.20 -20.60
C ASP A 416 12.69 28.50 -19.32
N GLU A 417 13.66 29.41 -19.41
CA GLU A 417 14.54 29.72 -18.27
C GLU A 417 13.75 30.20 -17.04
N SER A 418 12.66 30.92 -17.22
CA SER A 418 11.86 31.43 -16.11
C SER A 418 10.99 30.34 -15.48
N GLU A 419 10.39 29.48 -16.31
CA GLU A 419 9.63 28.30 -15.86
C GLU A 419 10.53 27.33 -15.08
N ASP A 420 11.72 27.03 -15.58
CA ASP A 420 12.69 26.14 -14.93
C ASP A 420 13.11 26.67 -13.53
N LYS A 421 13.37 27.99 -13.43
CA LYS A 421 13.67 28.66 -12.15
C LYS A 421 12.51 28.56 -11.18
N ALA A 422 11.29 28.83 -11.63
CA ALA A 422 10.10 28.78 -10.81
C ALA A 422 9.80 27.37 -10.31
N LEU A 423 9.88 26.36 -11.18
CA LEU A 423 9.69 24.95 -10.80
C LEU A 423 10.73 24.46 -9.80
N LYS A 424 12.00 24.85 -9.95
CA LYS A 424 13.06 24.50 -8.98
C LYS A 424 12.84 25.14 -7.62
N ARG A 425 12.44 26.41 -7.59
CA ARG A 425 12.10 27.09 -6.34
C ARG A 425 10.86 26.47 -5.69
N PHE A 426 9.84 26.16 -6.47
CA PHE A 426 8.64 25.45 -6.00
C PHE A 426 8.98 24.08 -5.42
N LEU A 427 9.77 23.27 -6.14
CA LEU A 427 10.26 21.99 -5.66
C LEU A 427 10.99 22.15 -4.32
N LEU A 428 11.95 23.07 -4.23
CA LEU A 428 12.71 23.28 -3.00
C LEU A 428 11.80 23.71 -1.84
N LYS A 429 10.79 24.56 -2.09
CA LYS A 429 9.81 24.95 -1.06
C LYS A 429 9.00 23.78 -0.56
N GLN A 430 8.48 22.94 -1.46
CA GLN A 430 7.72 21.76 -1.07
C GLN A 430 8.60 20.76 -0.33
N ALA A 431 9.82 20.51 -0.81
CA ALA A 431 10.73 19.52 -0.24
C ALA A 431 11.26 19.92 1.14
N CYS A 432 11.56 21.20 1.34
CA CYS A 432 12.14 21.73 2.58
C CYS A 432 11.18 21.73 3.78
N THR A 433 9.91 21.35 3.62
CA THR A 433 8.98 21.30 4.75
C THR A 433 8.06 20.09 4.61
N ALA A 434 8.29 19.05 5.40
CA ALA A 434 7.42 17.88 5.42
C ALA A 434 6.05 18.31 5.91
N SER A 435 5.01 17.99 5.16
CA SER A 435 3.64 18.41 5.50
C SER A 435 2.81 17.21 5.91
N PRO A 436 1.74 17.41 6.72
CA PRO A 436 0.83 16.33 7.06
C PRO A 436 0.34 15.59 5.81
N ILE A 437 0.40 14.26 5.87
CA ILE A 437 -0.09 13.37 4.83
C ILE A 437 -0.97 12.30 5.41
N SER A 438 -1.95 11.89 4.61
CA SER A 438 -2.84 10.78 4.97
C SER A 438 -2.00 9.53 5.23
N PRO A 439 -2.39 8.67 6.20
CA PRO A 439 -1.67 7.44 6.48
C PRO A 439 -1.41 6.59 5.23
N PHE A 440 -2.35 6.56 4.28
CA PHE A 440 -2.19 5.79 3.05
C PHE A 440 -1.07 6.31 2.12
N ALA A 441 -0.70 7.60 2.21
CA ALA A 441 0.44 8.16 1.46
C ALA A 441 1.79 7.69 2.01
N THR A 442 1.85 7.31 3.29
CA THR A 442 3.06 6.75 3.88
C THR A 442 3.13 5.26 3.53
N PRO A 443 4.11 4.79 2.73
CA PRO A 443 4.16 3.38 2.35
C PRO A 443 4.10 2.47 3.57
N LEU A 444 4.90 2.75 4.60
CA LEU A 444 4.93 1.96 5.83
C LEU A 444 3.71 2.17 6.75
N GLY A 445 3.09 3.35 6.80
CA GLY A 445 1.92 3.60 7.64
C GLY A 445 0.56 3.27 6.98
N SER A 446 0.58 2.86 5.71
CA SER A 446 -0.63 2.76 4.88
C SER A 446 -1.68 1.75 5.34
N SER A 447 -1.29 0.75 6.13
CA SER A 447 -2.22 -0.24 6.71
C SER A 447 -3.18 0.34 7.75
N ALA A 448 -2.96 1.58 8.18
CA ALA A 448 -3.90 2.32 9.01
C ALA A 448 -5.21 2.67 8.26
N ASP A 449 -5.19 2.73 6.92
CA ASP A 449 -6.37 2.97 6.10
C ASP A 449 -6.99 1.61 5.65
N PRO A 450 -8.31 1.41 5.81
CA PRO A 450 -9.00 0.17 5.43
C PRO A 450 -8.80 -0.28 3.97
N MET A 451 -8.47 0.67 3.07
CA MET A 451 -8.23 0.40 1.65
C MET A 451 -6.96 -0.44 1.40
N PHE A 452 -6.04 -0.47 2.37
CA PHE A 452 -4.82 -1.27 2.29
C PHE A 452 -5.10 -2.73 1.90
N PHE A 453 -6.00 -3.41 2.61
CA PHE A 453 -6.17 -4.85 2.43
C PHE A 453 -6.77 -5.23 1.07
N PRO A 454 -7.85 -4.60 0.57
CA PRO A 454 -8.37 -4.90 -0.77
C PRO A 454 -7.36 -4.66 -1.90
N ILE A 455 -6.52 -3.64 -1.79
CA ILE A 455 -5.50 -3.36 -2.79
C ILE A 455 -4.41 -4.43 -2.79
N HIS A 456 -3.91 -4.79 -1.61
CA HIS A 456 -2.86 -5.79 -1.51
C HIS A 456 -3.35 -7.19 -1.89
N SER A 457 -4.65 -7.45 -1.68
CA SER A 457 -5.34 -8.64 -2.21
C SER A 457 -5.33 -8.66 -3.75
N TYR A 458 -5.42 -7.52 -4.42
CA TYR A 458 -5.34 -7.44 -5.88
C TYR A 458 -3.97 -7.88 -6.41
N TRP A 459 -2.87 -7.58 -5.72
CA TRP A 459 -1.55 -8.03 -6.15
C TRP A 459 -1.34 -9.53 -5.97
N MET A 460 -2.02 -10.16 -5.02
CA MET A 460 -2.07 -11.62 -4.90
C MET A 460 -2.75 -12.25 -6.14
N LYS A 461 -3.68 -11.55 -6.79
CA LYS A 461 -4.30 -11.97 -8.07
C LYS A 461 -3.27 -12.00 -9.20
N TYR A 462 -2.35 -11.03 -9.28
CA TYR A 462 -1.25 -11.05 -10.25
C TYR A 462 -0.38 -12.29 -10.08
N PHE A 463 0.06 -12.57 -8.84
CA PHE A 463 0.84 -13.76 -8.57
C PHE A 463 0.09 -15.04 -8.90
N ALA A 464 -1.19 -15.13 -8.53
CA ALA A 464 -2.01 -16.29 -8.85
C ALA A 464 -2.09 -16.53 -10.36
N ARG A 465 -2.30 -15.46 -11.14
CA ARG A 465 -2.30 -15.53 -12.60
C ARG A 465 -0.94 -15.97 -13.14
N MET A 466 0.15 -15.32 -12.72
CA MET A 466 1.51 -15.66 -13.16
C MET A 466 1.86 -17.12 -12.84
N ALA A 467 1.61 -17.59 -11.62
CA ALA A 467 1.91 -18.95 -11.20
C ALA A 467 1.16 -20.02 -12.01
N LEU A 468 -0.08 -19.72 -12.44
CA LEU A 468 -0.90 -20.65 -13.23
C LEU A 468 -0.63 -20.59 -14.74
N THR A 469 -0.05 -19.49 -15.24
CA THR A 469 0.24 -19.33 -16.68
C THR A 469 1.72 -19.21 -17.02
N ALA A 470 2.61 -19.35 -16.05
CA ALA A 470 4.04 -19.34 -16.26
C ALA A 470 4.41 -20.42 -17.29
N THR A 471 5.24 -20.03 -18.25
CA THR A 471 5.87 -21.00 -19.15
C THR A 471 6.89 -21.83 -18.38
N PRO A 472 7.29 -23.01 -18.88
CA PRO A 472 8.37 -23.79 -18.28
C PRO A 472 9.69 -23.02 -18.12
N ASP A 473 9.90 -21.98 -18.95
CA ASP A 473 11.10 -21.14 -18.96
C ASP A 473 11.00 -19.91 -18.04
N PHE A 474 9.89 -19.74 -17.31
CA PHE A 474 9.77 -18.65 -16.36
C PHE A 474 10.80 -18.82 -15.23
N ASP A 475 11.62 -17.80 -15.03
CA ASP A 475 12.67 -17.83 -14.02
C ASP A 475 12.10 -17.52 -12.63
N TRP A 476 11.94 -18.57 -11.84
CA TRP A 476 11.51 -18.51 -10.44
C TRP A 476 12.65 -18.24 -9.46
N SER A 477 13.84 -17.87 -9.94
CA SER A 477 14.96 -17.52 -9.08
C SER A 477 14.62 -16.33 -8.18
N TRP A 478 15.16 -16.38 -6.96
CA TRP A 478 15.02 -15.32 -5.99
C TRP A 478 16.18 -14.34 -6.16
N ASP A 479 15.88 -13.04 -6.31
CA ASP A 479 16.94 -12.04 -6.41
C ASP A 479 17.69 -11.93 -5.08
N THR A 480 19.01 -12.07 -5.15
CA THR A 480 19.89 -12.00 -3.98
C THR A 480 20.62 -10.66 -3.86
N ARG A 481 20.36 -9.71 -4.78
CA ARG A 481 21.05 -8.42 -4.80
C ARG A 481 20.65 -7.49 -3.64
N GLU A 482 19.49 -7.71 -3.03
CA GLU A 482 18.97 -6.92 -1.90
C GLU A 482 18.94 -7.75 -0.60
N THR A 483 19.86 -8.71 -0.40
CA THR A 483 19.82 -9.60 0.78
C THR A 483 20.40 -9.02 2.07
N ASP A 484 21.05 -7.86 2.00
CA ASP A 484 21.68 -7.25 3.17
C ASP A 484 20.61 -6.81 4.20
N CYS A 485 19.37 -6.62 3.75
CA CYS A 485 18.22 -6.39 4.60
C CYS A 485 17.55 -7.72 5.00
N TRP A 486 17.44 -7.97 6.32
CA TRP A 486 16.73 -9.14 6.82
C TRP A 486 15.28 -9.17 6.32
N GLY A 487 14.84 -10.36 5.88
CA GLY A 487 13.52 -10.60 5.33
C GLY A 487 13.46 -10.46 3.81
N HIS A 488 14.50 -9.96 3.17
CA HIS A 488 14.60 -9.92 1.71
C HIS A 488 15.13 -11.22 1.12
N GLY A 489 15.89 -12.02 1.88
CA GLY A 489 16.46 -13.27 1.41
C GLY A 489 15.44 -14.39 1.27
N GLU A 490 15.65 -15.29 0.31
CA GLU A 490 14.76 -16.44 0.02
C GLU A 490 14.51 -17.32 1.26
N TRP A 491 15.51 -17.39 2.12
CA TRP A 491 15.54 -18.27 3.29
C TRP A 491 15.32 -17.54 4.61
N ASP A 492 15.05 -16.23 4.56
CA ASP A 492 14.66 -15.45 5.72
C ASP A 492 13.22 -15.79 6.11
N ALA A 493 12.94 -15.72 7.40
CA ALA A 493 11.64 -16.02 7.98
C ALA A 493 11.00 -14.73 8.48
N PRO A 494 10.25 -14.00 7.64
CA PRO A 494 9.85 -12.62 7.93
C PRO A 494 8.81 -12.51 9.07
N GLY A 495 8.29 -13.62 9.59
CA GLY A 495 7.42 -13.63 10.78
C GLY A 495 6.12 -14.42 10.61
N TRP A 496 5.86 -14.97 9.42
CA TRP A 496 4.66 -15.78 9.15
C TRP A 496 4.85 -17.22 9.63
N THR A 497 3.77 -17.85 10.12
CA THR A 497 3.78 -19.28 10.51
C THR A 497 2.78 -20.07 9.68
N ASP A 498 3.02 -21.38 9.49
CA ASP A 498 2.09 -22.25 8.74
C ASP A 498 0.69 -22.24 9.35
N ALA A 499 0.62 -22.26 10.69
CA ALA A 499 -0.64 -22.18 11.43
C ALA A 499 -1.35 -20.82 11.26
N GLY A 500 -0.58 -19.73 11.16
CA GLY A 500 -1.12 -18.39 10.93
C GLY A 500 -1.73 -18.21 9.53
N LEU A 501 -1.15 -18.88 8.52
CA LEU A 501 -1.60 -18.74 7.12
C LEU A 501 -2.76 -19.68 6.76
N ARG A 502 -2.91 -20.82 7.44
CA ARG A 502 -3.98 -21.79 7.15
C ARG A 502 -5.33 -21.39 7.74
N ALA A 503 -6.42 -21.97 7.21
CA ALA A 503 -7.77 -21.71 7.72
C ALA A 503 -8.11 -22.57 8.95
N ASP A 504 -7.53 -23.77 9.08
CA ASP A 504 -7.73 -24.66 10.23
C ASP A 504 -6.92 -24.25 11.47
N GLY A 505 -6.01 -23.28 11.35
CA GLY A 505 -4.99 -23.02 12.38
C GLY A 505 -4.04 -24.20 12.62
N GLY A 506 -4.15 -25.27 11.82
CA GLY A 506 -3.32 -26.45 11.91
C GLY A 506 -1.94 -26.18 11.32
N GLY A 507 -0.92 -26.89 11.79
CA GLY A 507 0.45 -26.70 11.34
C GLY A 507 1.44 -26.88 12.47
N SER A 508 2.73 -26.73 12.17
CA SER A 508 3.79 -26.86 13.18
C SER A 508 3.90 -25.63 14.09
N GLY A 509 3.23 -24.52 13.76
CA GLY A 509 3.45 -23.22 14.38
C GLY A 509 4.84 -22.62 14.09
N LEU A 510 5.67 -23.33 13.31
CA LEU A 510 7.00 -22.87 12.95
C LEU A 510 6.91 -21.71 11.96
N ARG A 511 7.89 -20.81 12.07
CA ARG A 511 8.05 -19.72 11.12
C ARG A 511 8.40 -20.28 9.75
N MET A 512 7.76 -19.72 8.75
CA MET A 512 7.97 -20.05 7.36
C MET A 512 8.99 -19.08 6.77
N LYS A 513 9.88 -19.64 5.96
CA LYS A 513 10.81 -18.87 5.12
C LYS A 513 10.08 -18.31 3.91
N ASN A 514 10.61 -17.26 3.31
CA ASN A 514 10.06 -16.65 2.10
C ASN A 514 9.75 -17.68 1.01
N ARG A 515 10.64 -18.64 0.78
CA ARG A 515 10.39 -19.76 -0.15
C ARG A 515 9.14 -20.57 0.19
N GLU A 516 8.99 -20.94 1.45
CA GLU A 516 7.87 -21.76 1.92
C GLU A 516 6.55 -20.98 1.84
N ILE A 517 6.60 -19.66 2.07
CA ILE A 517 5.45 -18.75 1.95
C ILE A 517 5.01 -18.65 0.49
N MET A 518 5.94 -18.47 -0.45
CA MET A 518 5.65 -18.49 -1.89
C MET A 518 4.97 -19.79 -2.31
N GLU A 519 5.48 -20.93 -1.85
CA GLU A 519 4.89 -22.24 -2.12
C GLU A 519 3.51 -22.40 -1.45
N PHE A 520 3.30 -21.80 -0.28
CA PHE A 520 1.99 -21.74 0.37
C PHE A 520 0.96 -21.02 -0.49
N PHE A 521 1.33 -19.84 -0.99
CA PHE A 521 0.45 -18.97 -1.79
C PHE A 521 0.30 -19.40 -3.25
N ASN A 522 1.03 -20.43 -3.71
CA ASN A 522 0.81 -21.00 -5.04
C ASN A 522 -0.66 -21.47 -5.18
N PRO A 523 -1.43 -21.03 -6.19
CA PRO A 523 -2.84 -21.39 -6.34
C PRO A 523 -3.10 -22.90 -6.46
N SER A 524 -2.10 -23.66 -6.92
CA SER A 524 -2.18 -25.12 -7.01
C SER A 524 -2.04 -25.82 -5.65
N ASN A 525 -1.63 -25.09 -4.60
CA ASN A 525 -1.56 -25.62 -3.26
C ASN A 525 -2.99 -25.84 -2.71
N PRO A 526 -3.37 -27.09 -2.37
CA PRO A 526 -4.68 -27.37 -1.81
C PRO A 526 -4.88 -26.67 -0.46
N ARG A 527 -3.81 -26.43 0.32
CA ARG A 527 -3.89 -25.81 1.65
C ARG A 527 -4.20 -24.31 1.61
N LEU A 528 -4.04 -23.65 0.46
CA LEU A 528 -4.41 -22.26 0.27
C LEU A 528 -5.95 -22.13 0.41
N PRO A 529 -6.46 -21.38 1.40
CA PRO A 529 -7.87 -21.44 1.75
C PRO A 529 -8.78 -20.62 0.83
N TYR A 530 -8.22 -19.90 -0.14
CA TYR A 530 -8.98 -19.07 -1.06
C TYR A 530 -8.57 -19.30 -2.52
N VAL A 531 -9.41 -18.84 -3.42
CA VAL A 531 -9.16 -18.58 -4.85
C VAL A 531 -9.67 -17.19 -5.20
N HIS A 532 -9.25 -16.65 -6.34
CA HIS A 532 -9.91 -15.49 -6.93
C HIS A 532 -11.07 -15.98 -7.81
N ASP A 533 -12.14 -15.20 -7.87
CA ASP A 533 -13.31 -15.47 -8.72
C ASP A 533 -12.96 -15.66 -10.20
N HIS A 534 -12.02 -14.86 -10.69
CA HIS A 534 -11.46 -14.94 -12.02
C HIS A 534 -10.00 -14.46 -12.02
N LEU A 535 -9.24 -14.81 -13.06
CA LEU A 535 -7.82 -14.43 -13.21
C LEU A 535 -7.57 -13.58 -14.45
N GLU A 536 -8.63 -13.29 -15.19
CA GLU A 536 -8.67 -12.33 -16.28
C GLU A 536 -8.51 -10.91 -15.70
N PHE A 537 -7.67 -10.14 -16.39
CA PHE A 537 -7.47 -8.72 -16.19
C PHE A 537 -8.08 -8.03 -17.41
N SER A 538 -8.91 -7.02 -17.19
CA SER A 538 -9.49 -6.14 -18.21
C SER A 538 -8.48 -5.69 -19.27
N CYS A 539 -7.27 -5.37 -18.81
CA CYS A 539 -6.15 -4.96 -19.65
C CYS A 539 -5.65 -5.99 -20.66
N LEU A 540 -5.90 -7.28 -20.43
CA LEU A 540 -5.52 -8.35 -21.35
C LEU A 540 -6.62 -8.68 -22.36
N THR A 541 -7.88 -8.45 -22.00
CA THR A 541 -9.03 -8.75 -22.87
C THR A 541 -9.47 -7.56 -23.71
N GLY A 542 -9.12 -6.34 -23.29
CA GLY A 542 -9.57 -5.09 -23.92
C GLY A 542 -10.93 -4.60 -23.41
N ASP A 543 -11.52 -5.29 -22.43
CA ASP A 543 -12.80 -4.90 -21.83
C ASP A 543 -12.54 -3.93 -20.68
N SER A 544 -13.05 -2.70 -20.78
CA SER A 544 -12.89 -1.65 -19.75
C SER A 544 -14.16 -1.38 -18.95
N GLU A 545 -15.19 -2.21 -19.12
CA GLU A 545 -16.45 -2.07 -18.40
C GLU A 545 -16.31 -2.59 -16.95
N ASP A 546 -16.98 -1.91 -16.01
CA ASP A 546 -17.10 -2.43 -14.64
C ASP A 546 -17.74 -3.82 -14.69
N PRO A 547 -17.32 -4.77 -13.83
CA PRO A 547 -18.03 -6.02 -13.71
C PRO A 547 -19.51 -5.72 -13.40
N PRO A 548 -20.47 -6.35 -14.10
CA PRO A 548 -21.87 -6.09 -13.83
C PRO A 548 -22.16 -6.42 -12.36
N PRO A 549 -22.91 -5.57 -11.64
CA PRO A 549 -23.34 -5.91 -10.29
C PRO A 549 -24.08 -7.24 -10.36
N LEU A 550 -23.73 -8.17 -9.48
CA LEU A 550 -24.42 -9.45 -9.42
C LEU A 550 -25.90 -9.17 -9.13
N SER A 551 -26.77 -9.45 -10.10
CA SER A 551 -28.21 -9.26 -9.99
C SER A 551 -28.76 -10.06 -8.81
N HIS A 552 -29.57 -9.41 -7.98
CA HIS A 552 -30.24 -9.96 -6.79
C HIS A 552 -30.97 -11.29 -7.02
#